data_AF-A0A1B7USS8-F1
#
_entry.id   AF-A0A1B7USS8-F1
#
_cell.length_a   1.000
_cell.length_b   1.000
_cell.length_c   1.000
_cell.angle_alpha   90.00
_cell.angle_beta   90.00
_cell.angle_gamma   90.00
#
_symmetry.space_group_name_H-M   'P 1'
#
loop_
_entity.id
_entity.type
_entity.pdbx_description
1 polymer ?
#
loop_
_entity_poly.entity_id
_entity_poly.type
_entity_poly.pdbx_seq_one_letter_code
_entity_poly.pdbx_strand_id
1 'polypeptide(L)'
;MKRIVKNQLTVTRIAILGTEKLNTWKSDELDLIALRLGQLRSDLWNEFGSLKAWGVSKFEIDKQLRKSKDKYQLPAKLWDSTLYDVIDDIHLVQAACVEK
;
A
#
# COMPACT_ATOMS: atom_id res chain seq x y z
N MET A 1 34.99 11.84 0.39
CA MET A 1 34.73 10.95 -0.77
C MET A 1 33.31 10.40 -0.67
N LYS A 2 32.40 10.76 -1.59
CA LYS A 2 31.02 10.22 -1.63
C LYS A 2 31.03 8.86 -2.33
N ARG A 3 30.68 7.79 -1.60
CA ARG A 3 30.46 6.46 -2.20
C ARG A 3 29.10 6.45 -2.89
N ILE A 4 29.10 6.38 -4.22
CA ILE A 4 27.88 6.18 -5.01
C ILE A 4 27.68 4.66 -5.11
N VAL A 5 26.69 4.14 -4.39
CA VAL A 5 26.27 2.74 -4.50
C VAL A 5 25.25 2.67 -5.64
N LYS A 6 25.65 2.13 -6.79
CA LYS A 6 24.75 1.87 -7.91
C LYS A 6 23.77 0.73 -7.53
N ASN A 7 22.54 0.81 -8.03
CA ASN A 7 21.43 -0.17 -7.88
C ASN A 7 20.49 -0.06 -6.66
N GLN A 8 20.42 1.08 -5.95
CA GLN A 8 19.33 1.30 -4.99
C GLN A 8 18.06 1.73 -5.73
N LEU A 9 17.04 0.88 -5.72
CA LEU A 9 15.66 1.34 -5.85
C LEU A 9 15.44 2.34 -4.71
N THR A 10 15.25 3.62 -5.05
CA THR A 10 14.95 4.69 -4.09
C THR A 10 13.54 4.47 -3.52
N VAL A 11 13.41 3.49 -2.64
CA VAL A 11 12.40 3.57 -1.59
C VAL A 11 12.97 4.59 -0.62
N THR A 12 12.29 5.73 -0.47
CA THR A 12 12.65 6.75 0.51
C THR A 12 12.64 6.10 1.88
N ARG A 13 13.78 5.56 2.35
CA ARG A 13 13.98 5.26 3.77
C ARG A 13 13.89 6.62 4.44
N ILE A 14 12.72 6.94 5.00
CA ILE A 14 12.60 8.03 5.95
C ILE A 14 13.59 7.64 7.05
N ALA A 15 14.77 8.28 7.03
CA ALA A 15 15.74 8.19 8.09
C ALA A 15 15.11 8.89 9.28
N ILE A 16 14.23 8.19 9.98
CA ILE A 16 13.76 8.62 11.29
C ILE A 16 15.03 8.65 12.12
N LEU A 17 15.43 9.83 12.57
CA LEU A 17 16.59 10.11 13.45
C LEU A 17 16.66 9.24 14.74
N GLY A 18 15.76 8.25 14.92
CA GLY A 18 15.77 7.23 15.96
C GLY A 18 15.99 5.78 15.50
N THR A 19 16.20 5.49 14.20
CA THR A 19 16.41 4.11 13.71
C THR A 19 17.80 3.55 14.00
N GLU A 20 18.76 4.37 14.43
CA GLU A 20 20.09 3.89 14.87
C GLU A 20 20.01 2.95 16.08
N LYS A 21 18.90 3.00 16.83
CA LYS A 21 18.64 2.12 17.99
C LYS A 21 17.68 0.96 17.69
N LEU A 22 17.27 0.78 16.43
CA LEU A 22 16.34 -0.29 16.09
C LEU A 22 17.14 -1.59 15.91
N ASN A 23 16.78 -2.61 16.69
CA ASN A 23 17.34 -3.95 16.51
C ASN A 23 17.05 -4.44 15.08
N THR A 24 18.02 -5.09 14.45
CA THR A 24 17.93 -5.60 13.07
C THR A 24 16.65 -6.37 12.81
N TRP A 25 16.26 -7.27 13.72
CA TRP A 25 15.02 -8.06 13.60
C TRP A 25 13.73 -7.22 13.53
N LYS A 26 13.68 -6.07 14.22
CA LYS A 26 12.52 -5.15 14.15
C LYS A 26 12.50 -4.41 12.82
N SER A 27 13.67 -4.11 12.25
CA SER A 27 13.77 -3.52 10.91
C SER A 27 13.24 -4.51 9.87
N ASP A 28 13.67 -5.77 9.95
CA ASP A 28 13.25 -6.81 9.02
C ASP A 28 11.73 -7.06 9.08
N GLU A 29 11.14 -7.01 10.28
CA GLU A 29 9.69 -7.12 10.46
C GLU A 29 8.94 -5.95 9.82
N LEU A 30 9.43 -4.72 9.99
CA LEU A 30 8.84 -3.54 9.36
C LEU A 30 8.98 -3.57 7.83
N ASP A 31 10.11 -4.03 7.31
CA ASP A 31 10.34 -4.17 5.87
C ASP A 31 9.40 -5.22 5.26
N LEU A 32 9.14 -6.34 5.97
CA LEU A 32 8.14 -7.34 5.57
C LEU A 32 6.72 -6.76 5.55
N ILE A 33 6.34 -5.99 6.57
CA ILE A 33 5.04 -5.31 6.61
C ILE A 33 4.91 -4.33 5.44
N ALA A 34 5.94 -3.53 5.19
CA ALA A 34 5.95 -2.58 4.07
C ALA A 34 5.82 -3.30 2.71
N LEU A 35 6.50 -4.43 2.53
CA LEU A 35 6.38 -5.25 1.32
C LEU A 35 4.95 -5.76 1.13
N ARG A 36 4.33 -6.30 2.18
CA ARG A 36 2.94 -6.80 2.16
C ARG A 36 1.94 -5.70 1.88
N LEU A 37 2.14 -4.51 2.43
CA LEU A 37 1.32 -3.32 2.15
C LEU A 37 1.46 -2.86 0.69
N GLY A 38 2.67 -2.90 0.14
CA GLY A 38 2.92 -2.60 -1.27
C GLY A 38 2.22 -3.59 -2.21
N GLN A 39 2.24 -4.89 -1.86
CA GLN A 39 1.52 -5.93 -2.59
C GLN A 39 0.00 -5.69 -2.55
N LEU A 40 -0.56 -5.42 -1.36
CA LEU A 40 -1.96 -5.06 -1.21
C LEU A 40 -2.35 -3.89 -2.13
N ARG A 41 -1.60 -2.79 -2.07
CA ARG A 41 -1.88 -1.59 -2.87
C ARG A 41 -1.84 -1.89 -4.37
N SER A 42 -0.90 -2.71 -4.81
CA SER A 42 -0.76 -3.11 -6.22
C SER A 42 -1.94 -3.96 -6.67
N ASP A 43 -2.34 -4.95 -5.86
CA ASP A 43 -3.45 -5.83 -6.17
C ASP A 43 -4.78 -5.05 -6.24
N LEU A 44 -5.00 -4.11 -5.31
CA LEU A 44 -6.16 -3.23 -5.33
C LEU A 44 -6.22 -2.36 -6.59
N TRP A 45 -5.10 -1.76 -6.99
CA TRP A 45 -5.03 -0.95 -8.21
C TRP A 45 -5.22 -1.80 -9.47
N ASN A 46 -4.72 -3.03 -9.49
CA ASN A 46 -4.90 -3.93 -10.62
C ASN A 46 -6.36 -4.38 -10.78
N GLU A 47 -7.05 -4.68 -9.67
CA GLU A 47 -8.44 -5.14 -9.69
C GLU A 47 -9.43 -3.98 -9.87
N PHE A 48 -9.27 -2.91 -9.10
CA PHE A 48 -10.25 -1.81 -8.99
C PHE A 48 -9.79 -0.49 -9.62
N GLY A 49 -8.53 -0.35 -10.02
CA GLY A 49 -8.05 0.85 -10.69
C GLY A 49 -8.47 0.96 -12.16
N SER A 50 -9.01 -0.11 -12.73
CA SER A 50 -9.53 -0.14 -14.11
C SER A 50 -10.94 0.43 -14.21
N LEU A 51 -11.37 0.79 -15.43
CA LEU A 51 -12.75 1.22 -15.76
C LEU A 51 -13.82 0.21 -15.27
N LYS A 52 -13.45 -1.05 -15.07
CA LYS A 52 -14.37 -2.11 -14.60
C LYS A 52 -14.92 -1.87 -13.19
N ALA A 53 -14.22 -1.12 -12.35
CA ALA A 53 -14.68 -0.80 -11.00
C ALA A 53 -15.35 0.58 -10.91
N TRP A 54 -15.61 1.24 -12.03
CA TRP A 54 -16.30 2.52 -12.02
C TRP A 54 -17.73 2.35 -11.51
N GLY A 55 -18.07 3.06 -10.43
CA GLY A 55 -19.38 2.98 -9.80
C GLY A 55 -19.52 1.84 -8.79
N VAL A 56 -18.45 1.11 -8.48
CA VAL A 56 -18.45 0.15 -7.38
C VAL A 56 -18.30 0.92 -6.06
N SER A 57 -19.20 0.66 -5.11
CA SER A 57 -19.13 1.32 -3.79
C SER A 57 -17.94 0.81 -2.96
N LYS A 58 -17.39 1.69 -2.11
CA LYS A 58 -16.31 1.33 -1.17
C LYS A 58 -16.65 0.09 -0.33
N PHE A 59 -17.91 -0.04 0.08
CA PHE A 59 -18.42 -1.16 0.88
C PHE A 59 -18.40 -2.49 0.13
N GLU A 60 -18.71 -2.47 -1.17
CA GLU A 60 -18.71 -3.69 -1.98
C GLU A 60 -17.28 -4.19 -2.20
N ILE A 61 -16.35 -3.27 -2.46
CA ILE A 61 -14.91 -3.56 -2.56
C ILE A 61 -14.39 -4.16 -1.25
N ASP A 62 -14.67 -3.50 -0.12
CA ASP A 62 -14.28 -3.99 1.22
C ASP A 62 -14.85 -5.39 1.51
N LYS A 63 -16.12 -5.64 1.20
CA LYS A 63 -16.76 -6.95 1.40
C LYS A 63 -16.09 -8.06 0.57
N GLN A 64 -15.67 -7.78 -0.65
CA GLN A 64 -14.96 -8.74 -1.50
C GLN A 64 -13.57 -9.04 -0.95
N LEU A 65 -12.83 -8.01 -0.53
CA LEU A 65 -11.45 -8.14 -0.06
C LEU A 65 -11.34 -8.71 1.36
N ARG A 66 -12.37 -8.54 2.20
CA ARG A 66 -12.44 -9.19 3.52
C ARG A 66 -12.34 -10.70 3.44
N LYS A 67 -12.81 -11.32 2.34
CA LYS A 67 -12.67 -12.77 2.11
C LYS A 67 -11.21 -13.19 1.88
N SER A 68 -10.37 -12.26 1.47
CA SER A 68 -8.97 -12.46 1.09
C SER A 68 -7.99 -11.86 2.09
N LYS A 69 -8.47 -11.41 3.26
CA LYS A 69 -7.67 -10.66 4.25
C LYS A 69 -6.45 -11.44 4.74
N ASP A 70 -6.60 -12.76 4.89
CA ASP A 70 -5.54 -13.64 5.39
C ASP A 70 -4.36 -13.78 4.42
N LYS A 71 -4.55 -13.44 3.12
CA LYS A 71 -3.51 -13.52 2.08
C LYS A 71 -2.27 -12.70 2.42
N TYR A 72 -2.45 -11.54 3.05
CA TYR A 72 -1.35 -10.58 3.26
C TYR A 72 -0.77 -10.62 4.67
N GLN A 73 -1.41 -11.34 5.61
CA GLN A 73 -0.96 -11.46 7.00
C GLN A 73 -0.60 -10.10 7.63
N LEU A 74 -1.44 -9.09 7.41
CA LEU A 74 -1.25 -7.74 7.90
C LEU A 74 -2.07 -7.49 9.17
N PRO A 75 -1.57 -6.66 10.11
CA PRO A 75 -2.38 -6.21 11.23
C PRO A 75 -3.66 -5.53 10.74
N ALA A 76 -4.80 -5.83 11.36
CA ALA A 76 -6.12 -5.36 10.93
C ALA A 76 -6.17 -3.83 10.73
N LYS A 77 -5.54 -3.07 11.64
CA LYS A 77 -5.51 -1.61 11.57
C LYS A 77 -4.76 -1.07 10.34
N LEU A 78 -3.61 -1.67 10.01
CA LEU A 78 -2.81 -1.26 8.84
C LEU A 78 -3.49 -1.66 7.54
N TRP A 79 -4.12 -2.84 7.55
CA TRP A 79 -4.94 -3.31 6.45
C TRP A 79 -6.09 -2.35 6.13
N ASP A 80 -6.91 -2.03 7.14
CA ASP A 80 -8.08 -1.18 6.95
C ASP A 80 -7.68 0.22 6.48
N SER A 81 -6.66 0.83 7.10
CA SER A 81 -6.16 2.15 6.67
C SER A 81 -5.71 2.14 5.21
N THR A 82 -4.89 1.17 4.82
CA THR A 82 -4.33 1.11 3.46
C THR A 82 -5.42 0.82 2.43
N LEU A 83 -6.40 -0.02 2.78
CA LEU A 83 -7.54 -0.32 1.92
C LEU A 83 -8.34 0.93 1.59
N TYR A 84 -8.75 1.68 2.63
CA TYR A 84 -9.53 2.90 2.43
C TYR A 84 -8.74 3.98 1.69
N ASP A 85 -7.45 4.18 2.02
CA ASP A 85 -6.60 5.14 1.33
C ASP A 85 -6.51 4.83 -0.18
N VAL A 86 -6.34 3.56 -0.55
CA VAL A 86 -6.21 3.16 -1.96
C VAL A 86 -7.53 3.27 -2.71
N ILE A 87 -8.66 2.90 -2.09
CA ILE A 87 -9.98 3.05 -2.71
C ILE A 87 -10.28 4.54 -2.96
N ASP A 88 -9.93 5.40 -2.02
CA ASP A 88 -10.15 6.84 -2.12
C ASP A 88 -9.29 7.45 -3.23
N ASP A 89 -8.02 7.04 -3.34
CA ASP A 89 -7.15 7.42 -4.46
C ASP A 89 -7.74 6.99 -5.82
N ILE A 90 -8.26 5.76 -5.92
CA ILE A 90 -8.89 5.25 -7.15
C ILE A 90 -10.11 6.10 -7.53
N HIS A 91 -11.00 6.37 -6.58
CA HIS A 91 -12.21 7.16 -6.84
C HIS A 91 -11.88 8.62 -7.18
N LEU A 92 -10.83 9.19 -6.57
CA LEU A 92 -10.36 10.53 -6.91
C LEU A 92 -9.87 10.59 -8.36
N VAL A 93 -9.11 9.59 -8.81
CA VAL A 93 -8.67 9.50 -10.21
C VAL A 93 -9.86 9.31 -11.15
N GLN A 94 -10.84 8.49 -10.78
CA GLN A 94 -12.07 8.31 -11.56
C GLN A 94 -12.83 9.63 -11.71
N ALA A 95 -13.02 10.37 -10.61
CA ALA A 95 -13.69 11.68 -10.65
C ALA A 95 -12.95 12.67 -11.55
N ALA A 96 -11.62 12.74 -11.47
CA ALA A 96 -10.80 13.60 -12.32
C ALA A 96 -10.90 13.23 -13.83
N CYS A 97 -11.21 11.97 -14.16
CA CYS A 97 -11.44 11.54 -15.53
C CYS A 97 -12.85 11.91 -16.06
N VAL A 98 -13.86 12.08 -15.20
CA VAL A 98 -15.22 12.51 -15.60
C VAL A 98 -15.27 14.00 -15.93
N GLU A 99 -14.53 14.85 -15.20
CA GLU A 99 -14.59 16.31 -15.32
C GLU A 99 -13.90 16.89 -16.59
N LYS A 100 -13.82 16.12 -17.69
CA LYS A 100 -13.29 16.55 -19.00
C LYS A 100 -14.40 16.67 -20.04
#